data_AF-A0A371K0L8-F1
#
_entry.id   AF-A0A371K0L8-F1
#
_cell.length_a   1.000
_cell.length_b   1.000
_cell.length_c   1.000
_cell.angle_alpha   90.00
_cell.angle_beta   90.00
_cell.angle_gamma   90.00
#
_symmetry.space_group_name_H-M   'P 1'
#
loop_
_entity.id
_entity.type
_entity.pdbx_description
1 polymer ?
#
loop_
_entity_poly.entity_id
_entity_poly.type
_entity_poly.pdbx_seq_one_letter_code
_entity_poly.pdbx_strand_id
1 'polypeptide(L)'
;MCGPSFVWRFPMTRILLSVRAAGAEDSRHDQKWVEVADADVIRRTIAQSLGGSHQEGAQDWCVLAYEGLPDFGPHPDLDELLAWLDAVDEYGPAFEALWATGAFGRVLQAAEAFADSYQGTYADAASWASHTLALLGHRIDAQTDLDAYARASVAKGRVRLMPAVDGGIHVFWND
;
A
#
# COMPACT_ATOMS: atom_id res chain seq x y z
N MET A 1 16.99 15.83 -26.71
CA MET A 1 17.02 14.75 -25.71
C MET A 1 15.62 14.65 -25.14
N CYS A 2 14.81 13.71 -25.63
CA CYS A 2 13.50 13.44 -25.06
C CYS A 2 13.76 12.60 -23.79
N GLY A 3 13.40 13.13 -22.62
CA GLY A 3 13.45 12.37 -21.37
C GLY A 3 12.53 11.16 -21.46
N PRO A 4 12.84 10.06 -20.74
CA PRO A 4 11.93 8.94 -20.66
C PRO A 4 10.66 9.38 -19.94
N SER A 5 9.55 9.45 -20.67
CA SER A 5 8.22 9.47 -20.06
C SER A 5 8.05 8.13 -19.34
N PHE A 6 8.22 8.13 -18.02
CA PHE A 6 7.80 7.03 -17.17
C PHE A 6 6.27 6.97 -17.21
N VAL A 7 5.75 6.10 -18.08
CA VAL A 7 4.35 5.69 -18.03
C VAL A 7 4.29 4.63 -16.93
N TRP A 8 4.04 5.07 -15.69
CA TRP A 8 3.66 4.15 -14.62
C TRP A 8 2.37 3.47 -15.04
N ARG A 9 2.47 2.17 -15.33
CA ARG A 9 1.35 1.33 -15.70
C ARG A 9 0.96 0.54 -14.45
N PHE A 10 0.48 1.23 -13.43
CA PHE A 10 -0.31 0.54 -12.41
C PHE A 10 -1.48 -0.15 -13.13
N PRO A 11 -1.81 -1.41 -12.78
CA PRO A 11 -3.11 -1.95 -13.18
C PRO A 11 -4.17 -0.95 -12.73
N MET A 12 -5.15 -0.66 -13.60
CA MET A 12 -6.20 0.34 -13.30
C MET A 12 -6.84 0.04 -11.95
N THR A 13 -6.57 0.89 -10.95
CA THR A 13 -7.10 0.76 -9.60
C THR A 13 -8.54 1.24 -9.56
N ARG A 14 -9.46 0.35 -9.18
CA ARG A 14 -10.91 0.61 -9.28
C ARG A 14 -11.65 0.07 -8.07
N ILE A 15 -12.75 0.75 -7.75
CA ILE A 15 -13.71 0.30 -6.74
C ILE A 15 -15.06 0.06 -7.41
N LEU A 16 -15.74 -1.01 -7.01
CA LEU A 16 -17.13 -1.27 -7.39
C LEU A 16 -18.03 -0.57 -6.38
N LEU A 17 -18.53 0.59 -6.77
CA LEU A 17 -19.42 1.38 -5.94
C LEU A 17 -20.86 0.93 -6.16
N SER A 18 -21.59 0.70 -5.08
CA SER A 18 -23.04 0.56 -5.06
C SER A 18 -23.66 1.79 -4.43
N VAL A 19 -24.66 2.40 -5.07
CA VAL A 19 -25.38 3.56 -4.53
C VAL A 19 -26.87 3.33 -4.67
N ARG A 20 -27.63 3.60 -3.60
CA ARG A 20 -29.09 3.63 -3.62
C ARG A 20 -29.59 5.07 -3.55
N ALA A 21 -30.40 5.47 -4.52
CA ALA A 21 -31.03 6.79 -4.53
C ALA A 21 -32.08 6.94 -3.43
N ALA A 22 -32.18 8.13 -2.83
CA ALA A 22 -33.20 8.44 -1.84
C ALA A 22 -34.60 8.45 -2.48
N GLY A 23 -35.54 7.69 -1.91
CA GLY A 23 -36.93 7.64 -2.37
C GLY A 23 -37.24 6.60 -3.47
N ALA A 24 -36.29 5.73 -3.82
CA ALA A 24 -36.59 4.58 -4.67
C ALA A 24 -37.38 3.53 -3.87
N GLU A 25 -38.66 3.31 -4.24
CA GLU A 25 -39.51 2.24 -3.66
C GLU A 25 -39.04 0.82 -4.04
N ASP A 26 -38.18 0.72 -5.05
CA ASP A 26 -37.58 -0.53 -5.51
C ASP A 26 -36.12 -0.63 -5.06
N SER A 27 -35.67 -1.84 -4.73
CA SER A 27 -34.34 -2.15 -4.17
C SER A 27 -33.20 -2.01 -5.20
N ARG A 28 -33.32 -1.06 -6.12
CA ARG A 28 -32.42 -0.92 -7.26
C ARG A 28 -31.19 -0.11 -6.85
N HIS A 29 -30.15 -0.84 -6.48
CA HIS A 29 -28.81 -0.28 -6.35
C HIS A 29 -28.22 -0.04 -7.75
N ASP A 30 -27.74 1.17 -8.00
CA ASP A 30 -26.88 1.43 -9.14
C ASP A 30 -25.47 0.96 -8.79
N GLN A 31 -24.85 0.17 -9.66
CA GLN A 31 -23.52 -0.40 -9.44
C GLN A 31 -22.60 0.05 -10.56
N LYS A 32 -21.45 0.60 -10.19
CA LYS A 32 -20.50 1.15 -11.16
C LYS A 32 -19.07 1.00 -10.70
N TRP A 33 -18.22 0.54 -11.60
CA TRP A 33 -16.77 0.62 -11.43
C TRP A 33 -16.32 2.08 -11.58
N VAL A 34 -15.60 2.57 -10.57
CA VAL A 34 -15.04 3.92 -10.55
C VAL A 34 -13.53 3.80 -10.41
N GLU A 35 -12.80 4.51 -11.28
CA GLU A 35 -11.34 4.60 -11.19
C GLU A 35 -10.96 5.45 -9.99
N VAL A 36 -10.03 4.93 -9.18
CA VAL A 36 -9.55 5.63 -7.99
C VAL A 36 -8.28 6.36 -8.36
N ALA A 37 -8.46 7.54 -8.95
CA ALA A 37 -7.38 8.49 -9.19
C ALA A 37 -7.63 9.84 -8.48
N ASP A 38 -8.88 10.09 -8.07
CA ASP A 38 -9.31 11.37 -7.52
C ASP A 38 -10.53 11.17 -6.59
N ALA A 39 -10.39 11.54 -5.32
CA ALA A 39 -11.47 11.45 -4.34
C ALA A 39 -12.65 12.37 -4.71
N ASP A 40 -12.41 13.51 -5.36
CA ASP A 40 -13.48 14.39 -5.82
C ASP A 40 -14.29 13.76 -6.96
N VAL A 41 -13.67 12.91 -7.80
CA VAL A 41 -14.42 12.12 -8.80
C VAL A 41 -15.33 11.10 -8.12
N ILE A 42 -14.84 10.42 -7.08
CA ILE A 42 -15.62 9.45 -6.32
C ILE A 42 -16.76 10.17 -5.58
N ARG A 43 -16.46 11.24 -4.84
CA ARG A 43 -17.43 12.07 -4.11
C ARG A 43 -18.50 12.64 -5.06
N ARG A 44 -18.11 13.13 -6.25
CA ARG A 44 -19.06 13.61 -7.26
C ARG A 44 -19.92 12.48 -7.82
N THR A 45 -19.34 11.30 -8.05
CA THR A 45 -20.10 10.13 -8.54
C THR A 45 -21.16 9.71 -7.51
N ILE A 46 -20.78 9.62 -6.23
CA ILE A 46 -21.71 9.36 -5.12
C ILE A 46 -22.80 10.44 -5.07
N ALA A 47 -22.42 11.73 -5.10
CA ALA A 47 -23.36 12.84 -5.01
C ALA A 47 -24.36 12.90 -6.19
N GLN A 48 -23.89 12.61 -7.42
CA GLN A 48 -24.74 12.53 -8.60
C GLN A 48 -25.74 11.39 -8.48
N SER A 49 -25.30 10.21 -8.04
CA SER A 49 -26.17 9.04 -7.86
C SER A 49 -27.17 9.20 -6.70
N LEU A 50 -26.83 9.99 -5.68
CA LEU A 50 -27.75 10.33 -4.57
C LEU A 50 -28.73 11.48 -4.89
N GLY A 51 -28.68 12.05 -6.09
CA GLY A 51 -29.70 13.00 -6.57
C GLY A 51 -29.73 14.36 -5.88
N GLY A 52 -28.61 14.81 -5.29
CA GLY A 52 -28.49 16.14 -4.67
C GLY A 52 -29.26 16.35 -3.36
N SER A 53 -29.99 15.34 -2.86
CA SER A 53 -30.65 15.38 -1.55
C SER A 53 -29.63 15.04 -0.46
N HIS A 54 -28.99 16.07 0.10
CA HIS A 54 -28.22 15.98 1.34
C HIS A 54 -29.19 15.84 2.52
N GLN A 55 -29.79 14.67 2.69
CA GLN A 55 -30.33 14.28 3.99
C GLN A 55 -29.24 13.53 4.76
N GLU A 56 -28.66 14.22 5.74
CA GLU A 56 -27.77 13.62 6.74
C GLU A 56 -28.51 12.45 7.41
N GLY A 57 -28.03 11.23 7.19
CA GLY A 57 -28.51 10.03 7.88
C GLY A 57 -29.04 8.89 7.00
N ALA A 58 -29.21 9.07 5.68
CA ALA A 58 -29.69 8.01 4.80
C ALA A 58 -28.95 7.99 3.45
N GLN A 59 -27.63 7.81 3.50
CA GLN A 59 -26.81 7.55 2.30
C GLN A 59 -26.46 6.06 2.29
N ASP A 60 -27.12 5.27 1.46
CA ASP A 60 -26.81 3.84 1.30
C ASP A 60 -25.91 3.68 0.07
N TRP A 61 -24.64 4.09 0.24
CA TRP A 61 -23.57 3.77 -0.69
C TRP A 61 -22.56 2.88 0.00
N CYS A 62 -22.00 1.91 -0.71
CA CYS A 62 -20.92 1.07 -0.20
C CYS A 62 -20.01 0.62 -1.35
N VAL A 63 -18.78 0.25 -1.00
CA VAL A 63 -17.85 -0.44 -1.90
C VAL A 63 -18.09 -1.94 -1.77
N LEU A 64 -18.37 -2.59 -2.91
CA LEU A 64 -18.63 -4.03 -2.97
C LEU A 64 -17.38 -4.84 -3.35
N ALA A 65 -16.43 -4.21 -4.04
CA ALA A 65 -15.21 -4.86 -4.49
C ALA A 65 -14.10 -3.83 -4.77
N TYR A 66 -12.87 -4.30 -4.64
CA TYR A 66 -11.64 -3.58 -4.94
C TYR A 66 -10.88 -4.31 -6.07
N GLU A 67 -10.37 -3.58 -7.04
CA GLU A 67 -9.50 -4.09 -8.10
C GLU A 67 -8.17 -3.33 -8.04
N GLY A 68 -7.07 -4.06 -7.83
CA GLY A 68 -5.72 -3.47 -7.71
C GLY A 68 -5.46 -2.71 -6.40
N LEU A 69 -6.36 -2.81 -5.42
CA LEU A 69 -6.30 -2.12 -4.13
C LEU A 69 -6.47 -3.14 -2.99
N PRO A 70 -5.94 -2.88 -1.79
CA PRO A 70 -6.29 -3.65 -0.60
C PRO A 70 -7.73 -3.36 -0.19
N ASP A 71 -8.31 -4.27 0.58
CA ASP A 71 -9.67 -4.11 1.10
C ASP A 71 -9.70 -3.07 2.24
N PHE A 72 -10.37 -1.94 2.00
CA PHE A 72 -10.60 -0.89 2.99
C PHE A 72 -12.01 -0.98 3.62
N GLY A 73 -12.74 -2.07 3.40
CA GLY A 73 -14.08 -2.31 3.90
C GLY A 73 -15.18 -1.61 3.09
N PRO A 74 -16.46 -1.80 3.45
CA PRO A 74 -17.58 -1.33 2.64
C PRO A 74 -17.77 0.19 2.62
N HIS A 75 -17.21 0.92 3.58
CA HIS A 75 -17.29 2.38 3.65
C HIS A 75 -15.90 2.94 3.94
N PRO A 76 -14.98 2.89 2.94
CA PRO A 76 -13.63 3.34 3.15
C PRO A 76 -13.58 4.85 3.37
N ASP A 77 -12.62 5.27 4.19
CA ASP A 77 -12.17 6.66 4.18
C ASP A 77 -11.47 6.93 2.84
N LEU A 78 -12.05 7.77 1.99
CA LEU A 78 -11.53 8.06 0.65
C LEU A 78 -10.16 8.74 0.71
N ASP A 79 -9.90 9.51 1.77
CA ASP A 79 -8.63 10.22 1.93
C ASP A 79 -7.54 9.21 2.33
N GLU A 80 -7.86 8.18 3.12
CA GLU A 80 -6.93 7.05 3.38
C GLU A 80 -6.66 6.23 2.13
N LEU A 81 -7.68 5.98 1.28
CA LEU A 81 -7.51 5.24 0.03
C LEU A 81 -6.55 5.99 -0.91
N LEU A 82 -6.73 7.31 -1.08
CA LEU A 82 -5.80 8.13 -1.85
C LEU A 82 -4.40 8.15 -1.25
N ALA A 83 -4.28 8.30 0.08
CA ALA A 83 -2.99 8.26 0.73
C ALA A 83 -2.26 6.93 0.47
N TRP A 84 -2.99 5.81 0.36
CA TRP A 84 -2.38 4.53 0.05
C TRP A 84 -1.84 4.50 -1.37
N LEU A 85 -2.58 5.04 -2.34
CA LEU A 85 -2.11 5.16 -3.72
C LEU A 85 -0.87 6.04 -3.82
N ASP A 86 -0.86 7.18 -3.13
CA ASP A 86 0.30 8.07 -3.10
C ASP A 86 1.52 7.36 -2.49
N ALA A 87 1.33 6.63 -1.38
CA ALA A 87 2.41 5.87 -0.75
C ALA A 87 2.93 4.73 -1.64
N VAL A 88 2.06 4.08 -2.42
CA VAL A 88 2.47 3.05 -3.38
C VAL A 88 3.18 3.66 -4.60
N ASP A 89 2.77 4.84 -5.07
CA ASP A 89 3.50 5.56 -6.13
C ASP A 89 4.89 6.01 -5.64
N GLU A 90 4.99 6.46 -4.39
CA GLU A 90 6.25 6.93 -3.79
C GLU A 90 7.20 5.77 -3.45
N TYR A 91 6.71 4.73 -2.76
CA TYR A 91 7.54 3.68 -2.15
C TYR A 91 7.48 2.33 -2.88
N GLY A 92 6.50 2.14 -3.77
CA GLY A 92 6.38 0.95 -4.60
C GLY A 92 6.04 -0.34 -3.85
N PRO A 93 6.39 -1.52 -4.42
CA PRO A 93 5.99 -2.84 -3.91
C PRO A 93 6.45 -3.16 -2.48
N ALA A 94 7.52 -2.51 -2.01
CA ALA A 94 8.00 -2.68 -0.65
C ALA A 94 6.98 -2.16 0.38
N PHE A 95 6.31 -1.04 0.06
CA PHE A 95 5.26 -0.49 0.90
C PHE A 95 4.00 -1.35 0.88
N GLU A 96 3.61 -1.86 -0.30
CA GLU A 96 2.51 -2.82 -0.42
C GLU A 96 2.75 -4.06 0.46
N ALA A 97 3.97 -4.59 0.45
CA ALA A 97 4.35 -5.72 1.29
C ALA A 97 4.21 -5.37 2.78
N LEU A 98 4.71 -4.20 3.20
CA LEU A 98 4.58 -3.71 4.58
C LEU A 98 3.12 -3.56 5.00
N TRP A 99 2.29 -2.92 4.18
CA TRP A 99 0.87 -2.71 4.43
C TRP A 99 0.12 -4.03 4.59
N ALA A 100 0.42 -5.02 3.74
CA ALA A 100 -0.19 -6.34 3.77
C ALA A 100 0.06 -7.13 5.07
N THR A 101 1.01 -6.70 5.92
CA THR A 101 1.21 -7.32 7.24
C THR A 101 0.06 -7.05 8.21
N GLY A 102 -0.77 -6.04 7.95
CA GLY A 102 -1.85 -5.63 8.84
C GLY A 102 -1.38 -5.03 10.17
N ALA A 103 -0.11 -4.64 10.26
CA ALA A 103 0.48 -4.08 11.49
C ALA A 103 0.03 -2.64 11.78
N PHE A 104 -0.59 -1.96 10.82
CA PHE A 104 -0.94 -0.54 10.90
C PHE A 104 -2.45 -0.35 10.71
N GLY A 105 -3.02 0.58 11.46
CA GLY A 105 -4.45 0.93 11.35
C GLY A 105 -4.71 2.10 10.40
N ARG A 106 -3.67 2.81 9.97
CA ARG A 106 -3.74 4.02 9.13
C ARG A 106 -2.57 4.05 8.15
N VAL A 107 -2.81 4.53 6.94
CA VAL A 107 -1.79 4.59 5.88
C VAL A 107 -0.65 5.52 6.26
N LEU A 108 -0.95 6.70 6.82
CA LEU A 108 0.08 7.65 7.23
C LEU A 108 1.05 7.03 8.23
N GLN A 109 0.54 6.28 9.20
CA GLN A 109 1.37 5.58 10.19
C GLN A 109 2.28 4.53 9.52
N ALA A 110 1.76 3.80 8.54
CA ALA A 110 2.54 2.83 7.78
C ALA A 110 3.62 3.53 6.93
N ALA A 111 3.31 4.69 6.33
CA ALA A 111 4.24 5.46 5.50
C ALA A 111 5.38 6.06 6.33
N GLU A 112 5.07 6.63 7.50
CA GLU A 112 6.08 7.11 8.45
C GLU A 112 7.00 5.96 8.89
N ALA A 113 6.41 4.84 9.33
CA ALA A 113 7.19 3.67 9.72
C ALA A 113 8.02 3.11 8.57
N PHE A 114 7.51 3.13 7.33
CA PHE A 114 8.25 2.73 6.15
C PHE A 114 9.47 3.63 5.93
N ALA A 115 9.26 4.94 5.92
CA ALA A 115 10.32 5.93 5.69
C ALA A 115 11.44 5.84 6.74
N ASP A 116 11.08 5.57 8.00
CA ASP A 116 12.04 5.46 9.09
C ASP A 116 12.82 4.14 9.07
N SER A 117 12.17 3.03 8.71
CA SER A 117 12.75 1.69 8.90
C SER A 117 13.30 1.05 7.64
N TYR A 118 12.83 1.42 6.45
CA TYR A 118 13.17 0.72 5.21
C TYR A 118 14.65 0.90 4.83
N GLN A 119 15.32 -0.21 4.51
CA GLN A 119 16.75 -0.27 4.17
C GLN A 119 17.02 -0.62 2.72
N GLY A 120 15.98 -0.83 1.92
CA GLY A 120 16.10 -1.24 0.52
C GLY A 120 15.77 -2.70 0.28
N THR A 121 15.99 -3.09 -0.98
CA THR A 121 15.74 -4.45 -1.49
C THR A 121 17.05 -5.13 -1.83
N TYR A 122 17.20 -6.39 -1.43
CA TYR A 122 18.41 -7.19 -1.59
C TYR A 122 18.09 -8.53 -2.23
N ALA A 123 19.07 -9.14 -2.91
CA ALA A 123 18.88 -10.46 -3.53
C ALA A 123 18.60 -11.56 -2.50
N ASP A 124 19.21 -11.46 -1.31
CA ASP A 124 19.05 -12.38 -0.20
C ASP A 124 19.56 -11.74 1.11
N ALA A 125 19.42 -12.50 2.21
CA ALA A 125 19.81 -12.07 3.55
C ALA A 125 21.34 -11.88 3.69
N ALA A 126 22.14 -12.68 2.98
CA ALA A 126 23.60 -12.55 2.96
C ALA A 126 24.04 -11.26 2.28
N SER A 127 23.37 -10.87 1.19
CA SER A 127 23.61 -9.62 0.47
C SER A 127 23.33 -8.41 1.36
N TRP A 128 22.22 -8.42 2.11
CA TRP A 128 21.93 -7.40 3.11
C TRP A 128 22.98 -7.36 4.23
N ALA A 129 23.35 -8.52 4.79
CA ALA A 129 24.35 -8.61 5.85
C ALA A 129 25.72 -8.08 5.39
N SER A 130 26.13 -8.40 4.16
CA SER A 130 27.35 -7.90 3.54
C SER A 130 27.32 -6.37 3.43
N HIS A 131 26.25 -5.82 2.87
CA HIS A 131 26.10 -4.37 2.75
C HIS A 131 26.16 -3.68 4.12
N THR A 132 25.42 -4.21 5.10
CA THR A 132 25.36 -3.67 6.46
C THR A 132 26.72 -3.68 7.16
N LEU A 133 27.43 -4.81 7.10
CA LEU A 133 28.75 -4.93 7.72
C LEU A 133 29.77 -3.99 7.07
N ALA A 134 29.72 -3.85 5.74
CA ALA A 134 30.58 -2.92 5.01
C ALA A 134 30.30 -1.46 5.42
N LEU A 135 29.03 -1.06 5.56
CA LEU A 135 28.66 0.29 6.05
C LEU A 135 29.16 0.56 7.47
N LEU A 136 29.16 -0.45 8.33
CA LEU A 136 29.70 -0.38 9.70
C LEU A 136 31.24 -0.42 9.74
N GLY A 137 31.92 -0.47 8.59
CA GLY A 137 33.38 -0.50 8.50
C GLY A 137 34.01 -1.85 8.84
N HIS A 138 33.22 -2.93 8.90
CA HIS A 138 33.74 -4.27 9.10
C HIS A 138 34.38 -4.79 7.81
N ARG A 139 35.56 -5.41 7.96
CA ARG A 139 36.20 -6.13 6.86
C ARG A 139 35.50 -7.47 6.67
N ILE A 140 34.95 -7.68 5.48
CA ILE A 140 34.33 -8.94 5.07
C ILE A 140 35.39 -9.76 4.34
N ASP A 141 35.61 -10.99 4.78
CA ASP A 141 36.49 -11.96 4.14
C ASP A 141 35.77 -13.29 3.88
N ALA A 142 36.47 -14.24 3.27
CA ALA A 142 35.89 -15.54 2.90
C ALA A 142 35.48 -16.41 4.12
N GLN A 143 35.90 -16.06 5.33
CA GLN A 143 35.52 -16.78 6.57
C GLN A 143 34.31 -16.13 7.26
N THR A 144 33.86 -14.98 6.78
CA THR A 144 32.72 -14.25 7.37
C THR A 144 31.42 -14.97 7.02
N ASP A 145 30.76 -15.54 8.03
CA ASP A 145 29.44 -16.18 7.88
C ASP A 145 28.32 -15.12 7.89
N LEU A 146 28.02 -14.60 6.69
CA LEU A 146 27.00 -13.57 6.47
C LEU A 146 25.58 -14.08 6.76
N ASP A 147 25.30 -15.35 6.47
CA ASP A 147 24.00 -15.94 6.74
C ASP A 147 23.75 -16.08 8.25
N ALA A 148 24.78 -16.45 9.03
CA ALA A 148 24.69 -16.48 10.49
C ALA A 148 24.46 -15.08 11.06
N TYR A 149 25.15 -14.06 10.55
CA TYR A 149 24.90 -12.68 10.96
C TYR A 149 23.45 -12.26 10.66
N ALA A 150 22.94 -12.60 9.48
CA ALA A 150 21.60 -12.23 9.09
C ALA A 150 20.54 -12.90 9.97
N ARG A 151 20.65 -14.23 10.16
CA ARG A 151 19.77 -14.99 11.06
C ARG A 151 19.81 -14.47 12.48
N ALA A 152 21.00 -14.13 13.00
CA ALA A 152 21.14 -13.58 14.35
C ALA A 152 20.48 -12.20 14.49
N SER A 153 20.53 -11.37 13.45
CA SER A 153 19.89 -10.04 13.47
C SER A 153 18.37 -10.15 13.47
N VAL A 154 17.80 -11.06 12.67
CA VAL A 154 16.35 -11.37 12.70
C VAL A 154 15.95 -11.97 14.06
N ALA A 155 16.69 -12.96 14.57
CA ALA A 155 16.37 -13.63 15.83
C ALA A 155 16.42 -12.68 17.05
N LYS A 156 17.26 -11.64 16.99
CA LYS A 156 17.32 -10.57 18.00
C LYS A 156 16.25 -9.49 17.80
N GLY A 157 15.43 -9.62 16.76
CA GLY A 157 14.42 -8.65 16.40
C GLY A 157 14.98 -7.32 15.88
N ARG A 158 16.24 -7.25 15.45
CA ARG A 158 16.85 -5.99 14.96
C ARG A 158 16.36 -5.63 13.57
N VAL A 159 16.07 -6.63 12.76
CA VAL A 159 15.55 -6.45 11.41
C VAL A 159 14.38 -7.36 11.15
N ARG A 160 13.53 -6.91 10.25
CA ARG A 160 12.49 -7.70 9.59
C ARG A 160 12.87 -7.87 8.13
N LEU A 161 12.82 -9.09 7.65
CA LEU A 161 13.00 -9.43 6.24
C LEU A 161 11.65 -9.85 5.67
N MET A 162 11.27 -9.27 4.54
CA MET A 162 10.00 -9.56 3.87
C MET A 162 10.31 -9.99 2.43
N PRO A 163 9.68 -11.06 1.91
CA PRO A 163 9.93 -11.50 0.54
C PRO A 163 9.45 -10.42 -0.45
N ALA A 164 10.28 -10.13 -1.45
CA ALA A 164 9.90 -9.24 -2.55
C ALA A 164 9.20 -10.04 -3.66
N VAL A 165 8.21 -9.42 -4.33
CA VAL A 165 7.38 -10.08 -5.36
C VAL A 165 8.24 -10.52 -6.56
N ASP A 166 9.24 -9.72 -6.94
CA ASP A 166 10.14 -10.00 -8.07
C ASP A 166 11.37 -10.83 -7.67
N GLY A 167 11.37 -11.39 -6.46
CA GLY A 167 12.49 -12.12 -5.87
C GLY A 167 13.38 -11.24 -5.00
N GLY A 168 14.07 -11.90 -4.06
CA GLY A 168 14.85 -11.23 -3.03
C GLY A 168 14.02 -10.85 -1.81
N ILE A 169 14.52 -9.86 -1.07
CA ILE A 169 13.97 -9.44 0.21
C ILE A 169 13.94 -7.91 0.36
N HIS A 170 12.84 -7.39 0.88
CA HIS A 170 12.75 -6.06 1.48
C HIS A 170 13.23 -6.14 2.92
N VAL A 171 14.07 -5.19 3.33
CA VAL A 171 14.64 -5.17 4.68
C VAL A 171 14.21 -3.91 5.43
N PHE A 172 13.78 -4.09 6.67
CA PHE A 172 13.36 -3.03 7.57
C PHE A 172 14.09 -3.18 8.91
N TRP A 173 14.58 -2.08 9.49
CA TRP A 173 14.98 -2.07 10.90
C TRP A 173 13.74 -2.19 11.80
N ASN A 174 13.89 -2.82 12.96
CA ASN A 174 12.94 -2.63 14.05
C ASN A 174 13.65 -1.79 15.11
N ASP A 175 13.03 -0.68 15.51
CA ASP A 175 13.40 0.08 16.70
C ASP A 175 12.98 -0.65 18.00
#